data_AF-A0A8H3CNA8-F1
#
_entry.id   AF-A0A8H3CNA8-F1
#
_cell.length_a   1.000
_cell.length_b   1.000
_cell.length_c   1.000
_cell.angle_alpha   90.00
_cell.angle_beta   90.00
_cell.angle_gamma   90.00
#
_symmetry.space_group_name_H-M   'P 1'
#
loop_
_entity.id
_entity.type
_entity.pdbx_description
1 polymer ?
#
loop_
_entity_poly.entity_id
_entity_poly.type
_entity_poly.pdbx_seq_one_letter_code
_entity_poly.pdbx_strand_id
1 'polypeptide(L)' 'MEGYKRILSKQKYLAGNTFTLADLFHLPYGAMVNNLDPKILTSKPHVKAWWSDITSRDSWQEAQKLQ' A
#
# COMPACT_ATOMS: atom_id res chain seq x y z
N MET A 1 -1.33 10.54 -6.88
CA MET A 1 -1.02 10.36 -5.44
C MET A 1 -1.76 11.32 -4.50
N GLU A 2 -2.24 12.49 -4.93
CA GLU A 2 -2.95 13.42 -4.02
C GLU A 2 -4.25 12.84 -3.41
N GLY A 3 -4.95 11.96 -4.14
CA GLY A 3 -6.10 11.22 -3.59
C GLY A 3 -5.73 10.36 -2.37
N TYR A 4 -4.68 9.55 -2.48
CA TYR A 4 -4.14 8.76 -1.37
C TYR A 4 -3.71 9.64 -0.21
N LYS A 5 -2.98 10.73 -0.47
CA LYS A 5 -2.56 11.67 0.56
C LYS A 5 -3.74 12.27 1.33
N ARG A 6 -4.82 12.66 0.64
CA ARG A 6 -6.04 13.20 1.26
C ARG A 6 -6.71 12.20 2.20
N ILE A 7 -6.72 10.93 1.83
CA ILE A 7 -7.31 9.85 2.63
C ILE A 7 -6.38 9.49 3.79
N LEU A 8 -5.14 9.11 3.48
CA LEU A 8 -4.16 8.56 4.42
C LEU A 8 -3.57 9.59 5.40
N SER A 9 -3.83 10.89 5.20
CA SER A 9 -3.54 11.91 6.22
C SER A 9 -4.55 11.91 7.37
N LYS A 10 -5.70 11.25 7.21
CA LYS A 10 -6.79 11.24 8.20
C LYS A 10 -7.04 9.87 8.84
N GLN A 11 -6.60 8.80 8.18
CA GLN A 11 -6.87 7.42 8.58
C GLN A 11 -5.76 6.48 8.12
N LYS A 12 -5.64 5.30 8.76
CA LYS A 12 -4.54 4.37 8.52
C LYS A 12 -4.61 3.67 7.15
N TYR A 13 -5.80 3.37 6.66
CA TYR A 13 -6.05 2.58 5.46
C TYR A 13 -7.02 3.28 4.50
N LEU A 14 -7.22 2.73 3.31
CA LEU A 14 -8.01 3.41 2.27
C LEU A 14 -9.50 3.54 2.64
N ALA A 15 -10.04 2.62 3.44
CA ALA A 15 -11.46 2.61 3.84
C ALA A 15 -11.69 2.87 5.35
N GLY A 16 -10.68 3.37 6.07
CA GLY A 16 -10.79 3.67 7.50
C GLY A 16 -9.54 3.29 8.27
N ASN A 17 -9.74 2.88 9.53
CA ASN A 17 -8.65 2.45 10.42
C ASN A 17 -8.49 0.92 10.51
N THR A 18 -9.26 0.18 9.71
CA THR A 18 -9.14 -1.27 9.56
C THR A 18 -8.70 -1.61 8.15
N PHE A 19 -7.85 -2.64 8.00
CA PHE A 19 -7.45 -3.16 6.70
C PHE A 19 -8.66 -3.79 6.00
N THR A 20 -8.86 -3.45 4.73
CA THR A 20 -10.01 -3.92 3.97
C THR A 20 -9.61 -4.45 2.60
N LEU A 21 -10.61 -4.97 1.89
CA LEU A 21 -10.48 -5.34 0.50
C LEU A 21 -9.92 -4.18 -0.36
N ALA A 22 -10.25 -2.93 -0.04
CA ALA A 22 -9.71 -1.77 -0.76
C ALA A 22 -8.17 -1.75 -0.71
N ASP A 23 -7.55 -2.02 0.43
CA ASP A 23 -6.08 -2.06 0.57
C ASP A 23 -5.48 -3.28 -0.14
N LEU A 24 -6.12 -4.44 0.01
CA LEU A 24 -5.70 -5.70 -0.61
C LEU A 24 -5.62 -5.57 -2.15
N PHE A 25 -6.62 -4.94 -2.77
CA PHE A 25 -6.67 -4.74 -4.23
C PHE A 25 -5.49 -3.93 -4.78
N HIS A 26 -4.82 -3.14 -3.95
CA HIS A 26 -3.67 -2.33 -4.36
C HIS A 26 -2.35 -3.09 -4.33
N LEU A 27 -2.26 -4.24 -3.64
CA LEU A 27 -1.00 -4.95 -3.47
C LEU A 27 -0.38 -5.45 -4.79
N PRO A 28 -1.10 -6.12 -5.71
CA PRO A 28 -0.48 -6.66 -6.93
C PRO A 28 0.08 -5.55 -7.83
N TYR A 29 -0.75 -4.55 -8.14
CA TYR A 29 -0.34 -3.43 -8.98
C TYR A 29 0.66 -2.52 -8.27
N GLY A 30 0.51 -2.32 -6.96
CA GLY A 30 1.46 -1.56 -6.14
C GLY A 30 2.84 -2.20 -6.14
N ALA A 31 2.95 -3.52 -6.05
CA ALA A 31 4.22 -4.23 -6.11
C ALA A 31 4.89 -4.09 -7.48
N MET A 32 4.12 -4.22 -8.57
CA MET A 32 4.62 -3.94 -9.92
C MET A 32 5.16 -2.52 -10.05
N VAL A 33 4.40 -1.51 -9.57
CA VAL A 33 4.83 -0.11 -9.57
C VAL A 33 6.08 0.09 -8.70
N ASN A 34 6.15 -0.55 -7.53
CA ASN A 34 7.29 -0.45 -6.62
C ASN A 34 8.57 -1.02 -7.23
N ASN A 35 8.46 -2.08 -8.03
CA ASN A 35 9.59 -2.69 -8.74
C ASN A 35 10.08 -1.82 -9.91
N LEU A 36 9.18 -1.09 -10.57
CA LEU A 36 9.52 -0.17 -11.66
C LEU A 36 10.13 1.15 -11.14
N ASP A 37 9.48 1.77 -10.16
CA ASP A 37 9.99 2.96 -9.47
C ASP A 37 9.45 3.03 -8.02
N PRO A 38 10.27 2.69 -7.01
CA PRO A 38 9.83 2.73 -5.62
C PRO A 38 9.52 4.16 -5.14
N LYS A 39 10.02 5.21 -5.80
CA LYS A 39 9.74 6.61 -5.41
C LYS A 39 8.27 6.96 -5.58
N ILE A 40 7.54 6.29 -6.47
CA ILE A 40 6.10 6.52 -6.67
C ILE A 40 5.34 6.30 -5.36
N LEU A 41 5.65 5.22 -4.63
CA LEU A 41 4.96 4.83 -3.40
C LEU A 41 5.67 5.35 -2.14
N THR A 42 6.97 5.65 -2.20
CA THR A 42 7.77 6.05 -1.04
C THR A 42 8.00 7.57 -0.90
N SER A 43 7.73 8.36 -1.93
CA SER A 43 7.99 9.82 -1.93
C SER A 43 7.10 10.64 -0.98
N LYS A 44 5.97 10.09 -0.53
CA LYS A 44 5.01 10.79 0.34
C LYS A 44 4.87 10.04 1.66
N PRO A 45 5.01 10.70 2.83
CA PRO A 45 5.13 10.01 4.11
C PRO A 45 3.91 9.15 4.45
N HIS A 46 2.69 9.65 4.25
CA HIS A 46 1.47 8.88 4.53
C HIS A 46 1.28 7.70 3.59
N VAL A 47 1.62 7.86 2.30
CA VAL A 47 1.56 6.77 1.31
C VAL A 47 2.62 5.73 1.61
N LYS A 48 3.85 6.15 1.95
CA LYS A 48 4.94 5.28 2.35
C LYS A 48 4.58 4.44 3.58
N ALA A 49 4.03 5.08 4.61
CA ALA A 49 3.63 4.40 5.84
C ALA A 49 2.54 3.34 5.58
N TRP A 50 1.50 3.71 4.81
CA TRP A 50 0.46 2.78 4.38
C TRP A 50 1.04 1.62 3.55
N TRP A 51 1.86 1.91 2.54
CA TRP A 51 2.48 0.92 1.67
C TRP A 51 3.35 -0.06 2.46
N SER A 52 4.17 0.45 3.37
CA SER A 52 5.02 -0.37 4.24
C SER A 52 4.20 -1.30 5.14
N ASP A 53 3.09 -0.83 5.70
CA ASP A 53 2.23 -1.63 6.57
C ASP A 53 1.48 -2.73 5.80
N ILE A 54 0.91 -2.41 4.62
CA ILE A 54 0.17 -3.42 3.85
C ILE A 54 1.07 -4.48 3.24
N THR A 55 2.30 -4.12 2.85
CA THR A 55 3.29 -5.06 2.29
C THR A 55 4.03 -5.89 3.33
N SER A 56 4.04 -5.47 4.60
CA SER A 56 4.68 -6.25 5.69
C SER A 56 3.80 -7.39 6.22
N ARG A 57 2.61 -7.62 5.66
CA ARG A 57 1.70 -8.68 6.10
C ARG A 57 2.21 -10.03 5.61
N ASP A 58 2.32 -11.00 6.51
CA ASP A 58 2.76 -12.37 6.20
C ASP A 58 1.97 -12.98 5.03
N SER A 59 0.65 -12.79 5.02
CA SER A 59 -0.21 -13.30 3.92
C SER A 59 0.16 -12.71 2.55
N TRP A 60 0.60 -11.46 2.49
CA TRP A 60 1.07 -10.86 1.26
C TRP A 60 2.47 -11.37 0.89
N GLN A 61 3.37 -11.47 1.85
CA GLN A 61 4.72 -12.02 1.63
C GLN A 61 4.68 -13.46 1.11
N GLU A 62 3.79 -14.30 1.66
CA GLU A 62 3.58 -15.66 1.14
C GLU A 62 2.97 -15.63 -0.28
N ALA A 63 2.00 -14.75 -0.55
CA ALA A 63 1.42 -14.63 -1.89
C ALA A 63 2.47 -14.23 -2.95
N GLN A 64 3.47 -13.41 -2.59
CA GLN A 64 4.56 -13.04 -3.50
C GLN A 64 5.48 -14.22 -3.85
N LYS A 65 5.55 -15.28 -3.03
CA LYS A 65 6.35 -16.48 -3.32
C LYS A 65 5.66 -17.43 -4.32
N LEU A 66 4.35 -17.25 -4.53
CA LEU A 66 3.54 -18.07 -5.43
C LEU A 66 3.53 -17.54 -6.88
N GLN A 67 4.10 -16.35 -7.11
CA GLN A 67 4.23 -15.72 -8.43
C GLN A 67 5.61 -16.00 -9.03
#